data_AF-A0A416HYH1-F1
#
_entry.id   AF-A0A416HYH1-F1
#
_cell.length_a   1.000
_cell.length_b   1.000
_cell.length_c   1.000
_cell.angle_alpha   90.00
_cell.angle_beta   90.00
_cell.angle_gamma   90.00
#
_symmetry.space_group_name_H-M   'P 1'
#
loop_
_entity.id
_entity.type
_entity.pdbx_description
1 polymer ?
#
loop_
_entity_poly.entity_id
_entity_poly.type
_entity_poly.pdbx_seq_one_letter_code
_entity_poly.pdbx_strand_id
1 'polypeptide(L)'
;MALTNTQYNSIMRLYEQRQTKNRHLRDERLHYVYNHVTGYRNLDESVATLSVAQGKKLLNGDMNALTELKERLHKLTNDKIKLLCDAGLPSDYLEPIFDCPDCQDTGYVNGIKCHCFRQAEIELLYQQSNLKEVLDKENFDTMSFAYFKGEDLSAYQLAVKVCKDFAHTFKQSESNLFLYGTVGSGKTFLSNCIAKECIEDGHSVIYFSASSLFDTLSRNAYDYKNQENLDYLYNDLYDCDLLVIDDLGTEQNTPYNVSRLFTCLNERLIRRKSMIISTNLSLPELKERYQDRIFSRITSNFELCKLTGQDIRMYKKRLTYRK
;
A
#
# COMPACT_ATOMS: atom_id res chain seq x y z
N MET A 1 10.15 8.13 -3.23
CA MET A 1 11.02 9.27 -2.83
C MET A 1 11.82 8.82 -1.63
N ALA A 2 13.11 9.15 -1.52
CA ALA A 2 13.81 8.90 -0.26
C ALA A 2 13.15 9.76 0.83
N LEU A 3 12.67 9.11 1.89
CA LEU A 3 12.12 9.82 3.03
C LEU A 3 13.21 10.69 3.66
N THR A 4 12.83 11.90 4.06
CA THR A 4 13.60 12.69 5.02
C THR A 4 13.76 11.89 6.33
N ASN A 5 14.84 12.14 7.08
CA ASN A 5 15.05 11.47 8.38
C ASN A 5 13.85 11.64 9.32
N THR A 6 13.18 12.78 9.28
CA THR A 6 11.97 13.04 10.09
C THR A 6 10.80 12.15 9.67
N GLN A 7 10.58 12.00 8.36
CA GLN A 7 9.54 11.12 7.83
C GLN A 7 9.83 9.66 8.18
N TYR A 8 11.06 9.21 7.96
CA TYR A 8 11.50 7.85 8.32
C TYR A 8 11.28 7.56 9.82
N ASN A 9 11.73 8.47 10.69
CA ASN A 9 11.55 8.34 12.14
C ASN A 9 10.08 8.31 12.55
N SER A 10 9.21 9.00 11.81
CA SER A 10 7.76 8.97 12.07
C SER A 10 7.17 7.60 11.81
N ILE A 11 7.59 6.95 10.72
CA ILE A 11 7.17 5.57 10.42
C ILE A 11 7.78 4.62 11.45
N MET A 12 9.04 4.77 11.83
CA MET A 12 9.65 3.91 12.85
C MET A 12 8.90 3.96 14.18
N ARG A 13 8.46 5.14 14.61
CA ARG A 13 7.61 5.28 15.81
C ARG A 13 6.29 4.52 15.68
N LEU A 14 5.68 4.45 14.50
CA LEU A 14 4.48 3.64 14.27
C LEU A 14 4.77 2.15 14.50
N TYR A 15 5.89 1.64 14.00
CA TYR A 15 6.28 0.24 14.20
C TYR A 15 6.65 -0.05 15.66
N GLU A 16 7.35 0.86 16.35
CA GLU A 16 7.60 0.77 17.79
C GLU A 16 6.29 0.70 18.60
N GLN A 17 5.29 1.50 18.23
CA GLN A 17 3.97 1.48 18.86
C GLN A 17 3.24 0.15 18.62
N ARG A 18 3.28 -0.40 17.40
CA ARG A 18 2.70 -1.72 17.08
C ARG A 18 3.32 -2.83 17.92
N GLN A 19 4.65 -2.90 17.96
CA GLN A 19 5.38 -3.87 18.77
C GLN A 19 5.05 -3.73 20.26
N THR A 20 4.98 -2.49 20.76
CA THR A 20 4.66 -2.22 22.17
C THR A 20 3.23 -2.69 22.49
N LYS A 21 2.25 -2.33 21.66
CA LYS A 21 0.85 -2.76 21.79
C LYS A 21 0.73 -4.29 21.77
N ASN A 22 1.35 -4.97 20.81
CA ASN A 22 1.25 -6.42 20.68
C ASN A 22 1.98 -7.16 21.81
N ARG A 23 3.07 -6.61 22.33
CA ARG A 23 3.72 -7.10 23.55
C ARG A 23 2.82 -6.96 24.78
N HIS A 24 2.22 -5.78 24.98
CA HIS A 24 1.28 -5.57 26.09
C HIS A 24 0.10 -6.55 26.03
N LEU A 25 -0.49 -6.75 24.85
CA LEU A 25 -1.59 -7.70 24.68
C LEU A 25 -1.16 -9.14 25.03
N ARG A 26 0.05 -9.54 24.64
CA ARG A 26 0.60 -10.85 25.00
C ARG A 26 0.82 -10.98 26.51
N ASP A 27 1.34 -9.95 27.17
CA ASP A 27 1.55 -9.94 28.62
C ASP A 27 0.22 -10.02 29.38
N GLU A 28 -0.81 -9.33 28.91
CA GLU A 28 -2.18 -9.44 29.45
C GLU A 28 -2.74 -10.86 29.30
N ARG A 29 -2.58 -11.47 28.12
CA ARG A 29 -2.98 -12.87 27.89
C ARG A 29 -2.23 -13.84 28.80
N LEU A 30 -0.93 -13.64 28.98
CA LEU A 30 -0.12 -14.46 29.88
C LEU A 30 -0.57 -14.31 31.34
N HIS A 31 -0.82 -13.07 31.78
CA HIS A 31 -1.33 -12.79 33.11
C HIS A 31 -2.69 -13.45 33.34
N TYR A 32 -3.59 -13.37 32.35
CA TYR A 32 -4.87 -14.07 32.39
C TYR A 32 -4.68 -15.58 32.56
N VAL A 33 -3.82 -16.20 31.74
CA VAL A 33 -3.53 -17.65 31.82
C VAL A 33 -2.97 -18.04 33.19
N TYR A 34 -2.03 -17.29 33.74
CA TYR A 34 -1.46 -17.59 35.06
C TYR A 34 -2.50 -17.55 36.18
N ASN A 35 -3.52 -16.69 36.07
CA ASN A 35 -4.54 -16.55 37.11
C ASN A 35 -5.73 -17.51 36.93
N HIS A 36 -6.01 -17.97 35.72
CA HIS A 36 -7.24 -18.73 35.41
C HIS A 36 -7.00 -20.16 34.93
N VAL A 37 -5.80 -20.49 34.43
CA VAL A 37 -5.47 -21.84 33.95
C VAL A 37 -4.65 -22.56 35.02
N THR A 38 -5.31 -23.44 35.75
CA THR A 38 -4.71 -24.19 36.87
C THR A 38 -3.52 -25.02 36.38
N GLY A 39 -2.38 -24.89 37.06
CA GLY A 39 -1.16 -25.67 36.76
C GLY A 39 -0.27 -25.10 35.65
N TYR A 40 -0.75 -24.13 34.85
CA TYR A 40 0.03 -23.58 33.74
C TYR A 40 1.31 -22.88 34.22
N ARG A 41 1.17 -22.03 35.25
CA ARG A 41 2.31 -21.28 35.83
C ARG A 41 3.41 -22.21 36.35
N ASN A 42 3.04 -23.31 37.02
CA ASN A 42 4.00 -24.29 37.52
C ASN A 42 4.76 -24.99 36.38
N LEU A 43 4.07 -25.36 35.29
CA LEU A 43 4.72 -25.92 34.11
C LEU A 43 5.67 -24.90 33.46
N ASP A 44 5.27 -23.64 33.37
CA ASP A 44 6.09 -22.58 32.78
C ASP A 44 7.36 -22.31 33.57
N GLU A 45 7.24 -22.16 34.90
CA GLU A 45 8.39 -21.97 35.80
C GLU A 45 9.35 -23.18 35.79
N SER A 46 8.83 -24.40 35.54
CA SER A 46 9.65 -25.62 35.48
C SER A 46 10.64 -25.67 34.30
N VAL A 47 10.39 -24.90 33.22
CA VAL A 47 11.23 -24.88 32.01
C VAL A 47 12.64 -24.39 32.32
N ALA A 48 12.75 -23.30 33.10
CA ALA A 48 14.04 -22.73 33.48
C ALA A 48 14.83 -23.70 34.38
N THR A 49 14.16 -24.29 35.38
CA THR A 49 14.78 -25.28 36.28
C THR A 49 15.28 -26.50 35.52
N LEU A 50 14.49 -27.02 34.57
CA LEU A 50 14.86 -28.15 33.72
C LEU A 50 16.09 -27.83 32.86
N SER A 51 16.12 -26.65 32.25
CA SER A 51 17.22 -26.20 31.38
C SER A 51 18.53 -26.08 32.17
N VAL A 52 18.51 -25.49 33.37
CA VAL A 52 19.67 -25.39 34.25
C VAL A 52 20.16 -26.77 34.70
N ALA A 53 19.24 -27.66 35.07
CA ALA A 53 19.58 -29.02 35.50
C ALA A 53 20.27 -29.82 34.38
N GLN A 54 19.76 -29.74 33.15
CA GLN A 54 20.35 -30.43 32.00
C GLN A 54 21.68 -29.79 31.55
N GLY A 55 21.81 -28.46 31.65
CA GLY A 55 23.08 -27.78 31.40
C GLY A 55 24.21 -28.24 32.33
N LYS A 56 23.91 -28.47 33.62
CA LYS A 56 24.87 -29.03 34.57
C LYS A 56 25.29 -30.46 34.21
N LYS A 57 24.35 -31.31 33.77
CA LYS A 57 24.66 -32.67 33.33
C LYS A 57 25.61 -32.68 32.12
N LEU A 58 25.36 -31.81 31.14
CA LEU A 58 26.21 -31.68 29.96
C LEU A 58 27.65 -31.28 30.32
N LEU A 59 27.82 -30.31 31.21
CA LEU A 59 29.14 -29.89 31.71
C LEU A 59 29.88 -31.01 32.46
N ASN A 60 29.14 -31.93 33.07
CA ASN A 60 29.67 -33.10 33.76
C ASN A 60 29.91 -34.30 32.81
N GLY A 61 29.80 -34.11 31.50
CA GLY A 61 30.13 -35.12 30.48
C GLY A 61 28.99 -36.05 30.06
N ASP A 62 27.75 -35.76 30.46
CA ASP A 62 26.58 -36.53 30.00
C ASP A 62 26.19 -36.14 28.57
N MET A 63 26.54 -37.00 27.61
CA MET A 63 26.25 -36.81 26.20
C MET A 63 24.76 -36.93 25.84
N ASN A 64 23.93 -37.52 26.72
CA ASN A 64 22.50 -37.68 26.50
C ASN A 64 21.68 -36.48 27.03
N ALA A 65 22.28 -35.58 27.82
CA ALA A 65 21.60 -34.46 28.47
C ALA A 65 20.85 -33.55 27.47
N LEU A 66 21.41 -33.33 26.27
CA LEU A 66 20.77 -32.53 25.23
C LEU A 66 19.53 -33.21 24.63
N THR A 67 19.59 -34.53 24.43
CA THR A 67 18.47 -35.32 23.90
C THR A 67 17.34 -35.38 24.92
N GLU A 68 17.66 -35.66 26.19
CA GLU A 68 16.68 -35.63 27.28
C GLU A 68 16.01 -34.26 27.45
N LEU A 69 16.79 -33.17 27.31
CA LEU A 69 16.27 -31.82 27.39
C LEU A 69 15.23 -31.57 26.28
N LYS A 70 15.55 -31.94 25.03
CA LYS A 70 14.61 -31.79 23.90
C LYS A 70 13.30 -32.54 24.11
N GLU A 71 13.37 -33.81 24.52
CA GLU A 71 12.16 -34.62 24.77
C GLU A 71 11.29 -34.03 25.88
N ARG A 72 11.92 -33.60 26.98
CA ARG A 72 11.19 -33.02 28.12
C ARG A 72 10.60 -31.66 27.80
N LEU A 73 11.32 -30.81 27.06
CA LEU A 73 10.78 -29.52 26.58
C LEU A 73 9.59 -29.74 25.66
N HIS A 74 9.66 -30.70 24.74
CA HIS A 74 8.54 -31.04 23.87
C HIS A 74 7.31 -31.51 24.66
N LYS A 75 7.52 -32.36 25.68
CA LYS A 75 6.43 -32.79 26.58
C LYS A 75 5.81 -31.60 27.33
N LEU A 76 6.63 -30.72 27.91
CA LEU A 76 6.16 -29.51 28.61
C LEU A 76 5.35 -28.59 27.69
N THR A 77 5.79 -28.40 26.44
CA THR A 77 5.03 -27.63 25.44
C THR A 77 3.66 -28.23 25.18
N ASN A 78 3.58 -29.55 24.97
CA ASN A 78 2.31 -30.24 24.75
C ASN A 78 1.38 -30.17 25.97
N ASP A 79 1.93 -30.35 27.18
CA ASP A 79 1.16 -30.26 28.42
C ASP A 79 0.61 -28.84 28.62
N LYS A 80 1.39 -27.80 28.30
CA LYS A 80 0.95 -26.39 28.34
C LYS A 80 -0.16 -26.10 27.33
N ILE A 81 -0.03 -26.57 26.09
CA ILE A 81 -1.08 -26.46 25.07
C ILE A 81 -2.36 -27.16 25.55
N LYS A 82 -2.25 -28.35 26.11
CA LYS A 82 -3.39 -29.10 26.65
C LYS A 82 -4.11 -28.32 27.74
N LEU A 83 -3.38 -27.73 28.69
CA LEU A 83 -3.97 -26.91 29.76
C LEU A 83 -4.72 -25.69 29.20
N LEU A 84 -4.22 -25.05 28.15
CA LEU A 84 -4.93 -23.95 27.48
C LEU A 84 -6.25 -24.45 26.88
N CYS A 85 -6.20 -25.55 26.11
CA CYS A 85 -7.38 -26.14 25.48
C CYS A 85 -8.42 -26.63 26.50
N ASP A 86 -7.98 -27.29 27.56
CA ASP A 86 -8.85 -27.76 28.66
C ASP A 86 -9.55 -26.60 29.38
N ALA A 87 -8.94 -25.40 29.38
CA ALA A 87 -9.53 -24.15 29.88
C ALA A 87 -10.38 -23.40 28.83
N GLY A 88 -10.60 -23.98 27.65
CA GLY A 88 -11.39 -23.38 26.56
C GLY A 88 -10.64 -22.30 25.77
N LEU A 89 -9.32 -22.19 25.91
CA LEU A 89 -8.49 -21.26 25.16
C LEU A 89 -7.88 -21.94 23.92
N PRO A 90 -7.66 -21.20 22.80
CA PRO A 90 -6.93 -21.72 21.65
C PRO A 90 -5.51 -22.19 22.01
N SER A 91 -4.99 -23.17 21.28
CA SER A 91 -3.63 -23.71 21.50
C SER A 91 -2.53 -22.67 21.26
N ASP A 92 -2.80 -21.68 20.40
CA ASP A 92 -1.92 -20.58 20.01
C ASP A 92 -2.16 -19.29 20.83
N TYR A 93 -2.97 -19.36 21.90
CA TYR A 93 -3.42 -18.16 22.64
C TYR A 93 -2.28 -17.25 23.12
N LEU A 94 -1.12 -17.82 23.44
CA LEU A 94 0.06 -17.11 23.92
C LEU A 94 1.16 -16.92 22.86
N GLU A 95 0.93 -17.33 21.63
CA GLU A 95 1.85 -17.07 20.53
C GLU A 95 1.98 -15.56 20.26
N PRO A 96 3.15 -15.09 19.79
CA PRO A 96 3.34 -13.70 19.42
C PRO A 96 2.30 -13.23 18.39
N ILE A 97 1.74 -12.05 18.62
CA ILE A 97 0.77 -11.41 17.75
C ILE A 97 1.50 -10.33 16.95
N PHE A 98 1.23 -10.25 15.66
CA PHE A 98 1.82 -9.25 14.78
C PHE A 98 0.75 -8.61 13.90
N ASP A 99 0.88 -7.31 13.65
CA ASP A 99 0.03 -6.62 12.66
C ASP A 99 0.47 -6.99 11.23
N CYS A 100 1.78 -7.19 11.01
CA CYS A 100 2.34 -7.72 9.77
C CYS A 100 3.07 -9.04 10.04
N PRO A 101 2.57 -10.19 9.54
CA PRO A 101 3.19 -11.49 9.77
C PRO A 101 4.55 -11.64 9.09
N ASP A 102 4.78 -10.94 7.97
CA ASP A 102 6.00 -11.09 7.17
C ASP A 102 7.23 -10.47 7.83
N CYS A 103 7.08 -9.25 8.36
CA CYS A 103 8.17 -8.54 9.04
C CYS A 103 8.09 -8.62 10.56
N GLN A 104 7.04 -9.23 11.12
CA GLN A 104 6.80 -9.30 12.56
C GLN A 104 6.87 -7.91 13.23
N ASP A 105 6.20 -6.94 12.60
CA ASP A 105 6.16 -5.54 13.01
C ASP A 105 7.53 -4.84 13.13
N THR A 106 8.55 -5.31 12.41
CA THR A 106 9.84 -4.61 12.31
C THR A 106 9.92 -3.65 11.14
N GLY A 107 9.08 -3.84 10.12
CA GLY A 107 9.13 -3.10 8.86
C GLY A 107 10.18 -3.62 7.86
N TYR A 108 10.97 -4.64 8.22
CA TYR A 108 12.02 -5.20 7.36
C TYR A 108 11.99 -6.72 7.32
N VAL A 109 12.39 -7.27 6.19
CA VAL A 109 12.68 -8.70 6.01
C VAL A 109 14.07 -8.80 5.42
N ASN A 110 15.01 -9.43 6.13
CA ASN A 110 16.41 -9.58 5.71
C ASN A 110 17.11 -8.26 5.32
N GLY A 111 16.85 -7.19 6.09
CA GLY A 111 17.41 -5.85 5.82
C GLY A 111 16.75 -5.09 4.66
N ILE A 112 15.79 -5.70 3.98
CA ILE A 112 15.01 -5.08 2.91
C ILE A 112 13.68 -4.59 3.49
N LYS A 113 13.25 -3.38 3.10
CA LYS A 113 11.94 -2.83 3.51
C LYS A 113 10.82 -3.79 3.13
N CYS A 114 10.02 -4.17 4.12
CA CYS A 114 8.83 -4.99 3.94
C CYS A 114 7.76 -4.21 3.14
N HIS A 115 6.84 -4.93 2.49
CA HIS A 115 5.71 -4.33 1.79
C HIS A 115 4.91 -3.38 2.70
N CYS A 116 4.75 -3.72 3.98
CA CYS A 116 3.99 -2.90 4.93
C CYS A 116 4.72 -1.59 5.24
N PHE A 117 6.05 -1.60 5.24
CA PHE A 117 6.84 -0.40 5.48
C PHE A 117 6.72 0.53 4.29
N ARG A 118 6.87 0.00 3.08
CA ARG A 118 6.65 0.75 1.83
C ARG A 118 5.24 1.36 1.79
N GLN A 119 4.23 0.61 2.21
CA GLN A 119 2.86 1.11 2.33
C GLN A 119 2.77 2.27 3.33
N ALA A 120 3.46 2.20 4.47
CA ALA A 120 3.51 3.30 5.43
C ALA A 120 4.29 4.52 4.88
N GLU A 121 5.30 4.33 4.03
CA GLU A 121 5.99 5.44 3.34
C GLU A 121 5.04 6.14 2.38
N ILE A 122 4.33 5.35 1.59
CA ILE A 122 3.31 5.79 0.65
C ILE A 122 2.22 6.56 1.41
N GLU A 123 1.67 5.98 2.48
CA GLU A 123 0.63 6.60 3.30
C GLU A 123 1.11 7.91 3.95
N LEU A 124 2.36 7.96 4.43
CA LEU A 124 2.92 9.19 4.99
C LEU A 124 3.05 10.29 3.93
N LEU A 125 3.50 9.95 2.73
CA LEU A 125 3.59 10.89 1.61
C LEU A 125 2.19 11.36 1.17
N TYR A 126 1.18 10.49 1.22
CA TYR A 126 -0.22 10.85 0.99
C TYR A 126 -0.78 11.77 2.07
N GLN A 127 -0.50 11.50 3.34
CA GLN A 127 -0.91 12.34 4.46
C GLN A 127 -0.30 13.73 4.37
N GLN A 128 0.96 13.83 3.96
CA GLN A 128 1.67 15.11 3.81
C GLN A 128 1.30 15.89 2.55
N SER A 129 0.69 15.24 1.56
CA SER A 129 0.20 15.88 0.33
C SER A 129 -1.26 16.35 0.43
N ASN A 130 -1.85 16.40 1.63
CA ASN A 130 -3.28 16.61 1.88
C ASN A 130 -4.20 15.59 1.19
N LEU A 131 -3.66 14.53 0.58
CA LEU A 131 -4.45 13.57 -0.19
C LEU A 131 -5.38 12.76 0.71
N LYS A 132 -5.03 12.51 1.98
CA LYS A 132 -5.94 11.85 2.93
C LYS A 132 -7.27 12.60 3.07
N GLU A 133 -7.22 13.92 3.26
CA GLU A 133 -8.44 14.73 3.29
C GLU A 133 -9.19 14.75 1.95
N VAL A 134 -8.45 14.63 0.84
CA VAL A 134 -9.04 14.53 -0.50
C VAL A 134 -9.77 13.20 -0.64
N LEU A 135 -9.16 12.06 -0.30
CA LEU A 135 -9.77 10.73 -0.41
C LEU A 135 -10.97 10.56 0.54
N ASP A 136 -10.95 11.19 1.71
CA ASP A 136 -12.11 11.23 2.60
C ASP A 136 -13.31 11.96 1.97
N LYS A 137 -13.05 12.95 1.12
CA LYS A 137 -14.08 13.76 0.43
C LYS A 137 -14.41 13.27 -0.98
N GLU A 138 -13.47 12.62 -1.65
CA GLU A 138 -13.53 12.20 -3.06
C GLU A 138 -13.43 10.68 -3.15
N ASN A 139 -14.59 10.02 -3.03
CA ASN A 139 -14.73 8.59 -3.09
C ASN A 139 -16.10 8.17 -3.62
N PHE A 140 -16.29 6.87 -3.84
CA PHE A 140 -17.54 6.36 -4.40
C PHE A 140 -18.76 6.59 -3.49
N ASP A 141 -18.57 6.74 -2.17
CA ASP A 141 -19.67 7.02 -1.23
C ASP A 141 -20.13 8.48 -1.28
N THR A 142 -19.20 9.42 -1.50
CA THR A 142 -19.50 10.86 -1.59
C THR A 142 -19.84 11.32 -3.01
N MET A 143 -19.71 10.44 -4.00
CA MET A 143 -20.01 10.69 -5.40
C MET A 143 -21.48 11.06 -5.61
N SER A 144 -21.75 12.01 -6.51
CA SER A 144 -23.11 12.42 -6.84
C SER A 144 -23.30 12.61 -8.34
N PHE A 145 -24.38 12.01 -8.84
CA PHE A 145 -24.83 12.16 -10.22
C PHE A 145 -25.63 13.45 -10.47
N ALA A 146 -25.96 14.21 -9.42
CA ALA A 146 -26.85 15.37 -9.50
C ALA A 146 -26.30 16.51 -10.37
N TYR A 147 -25.01 16.48 -10.71
CA TYR A 147 -24.33 17.50 -11.51
C TYR A 147 -24.39 17.25 -13.02
N PHE A 148 -24.89 16.09 -13.45
CA PHE A 148 -24.95 15.66 -14.85
C PHE A 148 -26.40 15.53 -15.33
N LYS A 149 -26.64 15.71 -16.63
CA LYS A 149 -27.96 15.59 -17.26
C LYS A 149 -27.83 14.98 -18.66
N GLY A 150 -28.90 14.33 -19.13
CA GLY A 150 -28.97 13.81 -20.50
C GLY A 150 -27.84 12.84 -20.82
N GLU A 151 -27.23 13.00 -21.99
CA GLU A 151 -26.13 12.13 -22.45
C GLU A 151 -24.90 12.17 -21.54
N ASP A 152 -24.57 13.33 -20.95
CA ASP A 152 -23.44 13.45 -20.01
C ASP A 152 -23.67 12.61 -18.74
N LEU A 153 -24.92 12.48 -18.29
CA LEU A 153 -25.25 11.63 -17.14
C LEU A 153 -25.03 10.15 -17.48
N SER A 154 -25.54 9.69 -18.62
CA SER A 154 -25.36 8.31 -19.07
C SER A 154 -23.88 7.98 -19.28
N ALA A 155 -23.12 8.89 -19.89
CA ALA A 155 -21.68 8.73 -20.07
C ALA A 155 -20.93 8.68 -18.73
N TYR A 156 -21.27 9.54 -17.78
CA TYR A 156 -20.65 9.54 -16.47
C TYR A 156 -21.02 8.28 -15.65
N GLN A 157 -22.26 7.79 -15.72
CA GLN A 157 -22.67 6.53 -15.09
C GLN A 157 -21.88 5.34 -15.65
N LEU A 158 -21.69 5.29 -16.97
CA LEU A 158 -20.84 4.28 -17.59
C LEU A 158 -19.39 4.39 -17.13
N ALA A 159 -18.84 5.61 -17.09
CA ALA A 159 -17.47 5.85 -16.60
C ALA A 159 -17.30 5.38 -15.15
N VAL A 160 -18.26 5.69 -14.27
CA VAL A 160 -18.27 5.23 -12.88
C VAL A 160 -18.30 3.71 -12.80
N LYS A 161 -19.13 3.05 -13.62
CA LYS A 161 -19.19 1.60 -13.65
C LYS A 161 -17.83 0.99 -14.04
N VAL A 162 -17.22 1.49 -15.11
CA VAL A 162 -15.87 1.09 -15.54
C VAL A 162 -14.85 1.30 -14.42
N CYS A 163 -14.92 2.42 -13.71
CA CYS A 163 -14.00 2.72 -12.60
C CYS A 163 -14.17 1.75 -11.42
N LYS A 164 -15.41 1.42 -11.03
CA LYS A 164 -15.69 0.44 -9.97
C LYS A 164 -15.24 -0.95 -10.36
N ASP A 165 -15.58 -1.38 -11.58
CA ASP A 165 -15.17 -2.67 -12.11
C ASP A 165 -13.63 -2.77 -12.11
N PHE A 166 -12.94 -1.71 -12.58
CA PHE A 166 -11.48 -1.62 -12.53
C PHE A 166 -10.92 -1.72 -11.10
N ALA A 167 -11.44 -0.97 -10.13
CA ALA A 167 -10.94 -0.96 -8.76
C ALA A 167 -10.95 -2.37 -8.12
N HIS A 168 -11.94 -3.19 -8.46
CA HIS A 168 -12.06 -4.56 -7.96
C HIS A 168 -11.25 -5.59 -8.76
N THR A 169 -11.01 -5.38 -10.06
CA THR A 169 -10.42 -6.41 -10.93
C THR A 169 -9.00 -6.14 -11.40
N PHE A 170 -8.47 -4.91 -11.24
CA PHE A 170 -7.23 -4.48 -11.91
C PHE A 170 -6.04 -5.42 -11.69
N LYS A 171 -5.98 -6.07 -10.52
CA LYS A 171 -4.89 -6.98 -10.15
C LYS A 171 -4.97 -8.33 -10.87
N GLN A 172 -6.18 -8.82 -11.18
CA GLN A 172 -6.37 -10.06 -11.92
C GLN A 172 -6.40 -9.83 -13.44
N SER A 173 -6.94 -8.70 -13.89
CA SER A 173 -7.09 -8.38 -15.32
C SER A 173 -5.86 -7.73 -15.94
N GLU A 174 -4.85 -7.35 -15.13
CA GLU A 174 -3.66 -6.61 -15.59
C GLU A 174 -4.05 -5.36 -16.42
N SER A 175 -5.23 -4.79 -16.15
CA SER A 175 -5.85 -3.76 -16.96
C SER A 175 -5.29 -2.38 -16.63
N ASN A 176 -5.33 -1.47 -17.62
CA ASN A 176 -4.98 -0.06 -17.44
C ASN A 176 -6.16 0.82 -17.85
N LEU A 177 -6.30 1.99 -17.23
CA LEU A 177 -7.42 2.90 -17.46
C LEU A 177 -6.92 4.29 -17.86
N PHE A 178 -7.47 4.82 -18.95
CA PHE A 178 -7.13 6.15 -19.46
C PHE A 178 -8.35 7.06 -19.41
N LEU A 179 -8.37 7.99 -18.45
CA LEU A 179 -9.43 8.96 -18.25
C LEU A 179 -9.13 10.24 -19.03
N TYR A 180 -9.94 10.59 -20.02
CA TYR A 180 -9.69 11.79 -20.83
C TYR A 180 -10.94 12.60 -21.13
N GLY A 181 -10.79 13.89 -21.41
CA GLY A 181 -11.89 14.76 -21.81
C GLY A 181 -11.88 16.12 -21.11
N THR A 182 -13.02 16.80 -21.08
CA THR A 182 -13.08 18.24 -20.73
C THR A 182 -12.66 18.54 -19.30
N VAL A 183 -12.11 19.73 -19.08
CA VAL A 183 -11.71 20.20 -17.74
C VAL A 183 -12.91 20.19 -16.78
N GLY A 184 -12.70 19.69 -15.56
CA GLY A 184 -13.73 19.69 -14.52
C GLY A 184 -14.85 18.65 -14.69
N SER A 185 -14.70 17.68 -15.59
CA SER A 185 -15.65 16.58 -15.81
C SER A 185 -15.59 15.43 -14.79
N GLY A 186 -14.66 15.49 -13.81
CA GLY A 186 -14.57 14.52 -12.73
C GLY A 186 -13.52 13.41 -12.90
N LYS A 187 -12.57 13.54 -13.84
CA LYS A 187 -11.47 12.56 -14.03
C LYS A 187 -10.64 12.33 -12.76
N THR A 188 -10.10 13.39 -12.17
CA THR A 188 -9.33 13.34 -10.91
C THR A 188 -10.15 12.76 -9.76
N PHE A 189 -11.45 13.09 -9.70
CA PHE A 189 -12.34 12.54 -8.69
C PHE A 189 -12.46 11.02 -8.82
N LEU A 190 -12.64 10.49 -10.04
CA LEU A 190 -12.74 9.05 -10.27
C LEU A 190 -11.41 8.32 -10.04
N SER A 191 -10.27 8.92 -10.41
CA SER A 191 -8.95 8.33 -10.10
C SER A 191 -8.73 8.26 -8.58
N ASN A 192 -9.16 9.28 -7.83
CA ASN A 192 -9.14 9.29 -6.36
C ASN A 192 -10.09 8.23 -5.76
N CYS A 193 -11.29 8.04 -6.33
CA CYS A 193 -12.21 6.98 -5.88
C CYS A 193 -11.57 5.59 -6.00
N ILE A 194 -10.96 5.29 -7.14
CA ILE A 194 -10.27 4.02 -7.37
C ILE A 194 -9.08 3.88 -6.41
N ALA A 195 -8.25 4.93 -6.30
CA ALA A 195 -7.09 4.90 -5.42
C ALA A 195 -7.47 4.60 -3.97
N LYS A 196 -8.57 5.20 -3.47
CA LYS A 196 -9.07 4.92 -2.12
C LYS A 196 -9.45 3.45 -1.94
N GLU A 197 -10.30 2.89 -2.80
CA GLU A 197 -10.72 1.49 -2.69
C GLU A 197 -9.52 0.55 -2.73
N CYS A 198 -8.58 0.77 -3.66
CA CYS A 198 -7.38 -0.05 -3.75
C CYS A 198 -6.49 0.04 -2.49
N ILE A 199 -6.38 1.23 -1.88
CA ILE A 199 -5.63 1.41 -0.62
C ILE A 199 -6.33 0.68 0.53
N GLU A 200 -7.66 0.77 0.62
CA GLU A 200 -8.46 0.11 1.66
C GLU A 200 -8.40 -1.42 1.53
N ASP A 201 -8.31 -1.95 0.31
CA ASP A 201 -8.06 -3.36 0.01
C ASP A 201 -6.59 -3.79 0.25
N GLY A 202 -5.74 -2.90 0.75
CA GLY A 202 -4.37 -3.17 1.13
C GLY A 202 -3.38 -3.24 -0.06
N HIS A 203 -3.75 -2.68 -1.21
CA HIS A 203 -2.86 -2.61 -2.37
C HIS A 203 -1.91 -1.43 -2.31
N SER A 204 -0.73 -1.62 -2.90
CA SER A 204 0.28 -0.56 -3.01
C SER A 204 -0.08 0.39 -4.15
N VAL A 205 -0.56 1.59 -3.79
CA VAL A 205 -0.96 2.62 -4.76
C VAL A 205 -0.02 3.80 -4.70
N ILE A 206 0.55 4.21 -5.83
CA ILE A 206 1.34 5.43 -5.95
C ILE A 206 0.60 6.43 -6.83
N TYR A 207 0.45 7.66 -6.36
CA TYR A 207 -0.25 8.74 -7.06
C TYR A 207 0.72 9.89 -7.29
N PHE A 208 0.74 10.39 -8.52
CA PHE A 208 1.43 11.60 -8.87
C PHE A 208 0.56 12.46 -9.78
N SER A 209 0.62 13.78 -9.60
CA SER A 209 0.36 14.66 -10.75
C SER A 209 1.47 14.45 -11.78
N ALA A 210 1.18 14.59 -13.07
CA ALA A 210 2.17 14.44 -14.13
C ALA A 210 3.39 15.34 -13.89
N SER A 211 3.17 16.61 -13.53
CA SER A 211 4.25 17.55 -13.17
C SER A 211 5.12 17.02 -12.02
N SER A 212 4.52 16.52 -10.93
CA SER A 212 5.26 15.95 -9.79
C SER A 212 6.02 14.68 -10.17
N LEU A 213 5.44 13.84 -11.03
CA LEU A 213 6.11 12.65 -11.55
C LEU A 213 7.38 13.05 -12.30
N PHE A 214 7.29 13.96 -13.28
CA PHE A 214 8.45 14.37 -14.07
C PHE A 214 9.49 15.14 -13.26
N ASP A 215 9.08 15.97 -12.29
CA ASP A 215 9.99 16.59 -11.34
C ASP A 215 10.75 15.54 -10.53
N THR A 216 10.06 14.49 -10.10
CA THR A 216 10.67 13.36 -9.39
C THR A 216 11.60 12.56 -10.30
N LEU A 217 11.29 12.42 -11.59
CA LEU A 217 12.13 11.72 -12.57
C LEU A 217 13.32 12.58 -13.05
N SER A 218 13.26 13.90 -12.92
CA SER A 218 14.28 14.85 -13.43
C SER A 218 15.31 15.28 -12.38
N ARG A 219 14.89 15.66 -11.17
CA ARG A 219 15.80 16.07 -10.06
C ARG A 219 16.80 14.97 -9.70
N ASN A 220 16.42 13.75 -9.99
CA ASN A 220 17.06 12.52 -9.60
C ASN A 220 18.05 11.97 -10.64
N ALA A 221 18.19 12.61 -11.81
CA ALA A 221 19.18 12.22 -12.82
C ALA A 221 20.56 12.90 -12.65
N TYR A 222 20.65 13.94 -11.81
CA TYR A 222 21.86 14.77 -11.67
C TYR A 222 22.62 14.56 -10.35
N ASP A 223 22.11 13.75 -9.43
CA ASP A 223 22.67 13.61 -8.08
C ASP A 223 23.38 12.25 -7.89
N TYR A 224 24.65 12.20 -8.30
CA TYR A 224 25.50 10.99 -8.27
C TYR A 224 25.67 10.36 -6.87
N LYS A 225 25.41 11.11 -5.79
CA LYS A 225 25.55 10.62 -4.40
C LYS A 225 24.38 9.78 -3.91
N ASN A 226 23.28 9.70 -4.66
CA ASN A 226 22.03 9.05 -4.24
C ASN A 226 21.60 7.86 -5.13
N GLN A 227 22.51 7.27 -5.92
CA GLN A 227 22.20 6.17 -6.84
C GLN A 227 21.46 4.98 -6.22
N GLU A 228 21.79 4.56 -5.01
CA GLU A 228 21.07 3.47 -4.34
C GLU A 228 19.60 3.86 -4.04
N ASN A 229 19.36 5.06 -3.51
CA ASN A 229 18.00 5.57 -3.24
C ASN A 229 17.17 5.74 -4.51
N LEU A 230 17.82 5.95 -5.65
CA LEU A 230 17.19 6.10 -6.96
C LEU A 230 16.62 4.77 -7.43
N ASP A 231 17.40 3.70 -7.36
CA ASP A 231 16.94 2.37 -7.76
C ASP A 231 15.75 1.90 -6.91
N TYR A 232 15.72 2.21 -5.61
CA TYR A 232 14.55 1.90 -4.78
C TYR A 232 13.29 2.64 -5.20
N LEU A 233 13.37 3.95 -5.49
CA LEU A 233 12.22 4.73 -5.94
C LEU A 233 11.69 4.25 -7.28
N TYR A 234 12.58 3.98 -8.23
CA TYR A 234 12.21 3.43 -9.52
C TYR A 234 11.59 2.04 -9.38
N ASN A 235 12.16 1.17 -8.54
CA ASN A 235 11.58 -0.14 -8.26
C ASN A 235 10.19 -0.01 -7.63
N ASP A 236 9.99 0.86 -6.63
CA ASP A 236 8.67 1.07 -6.05
C ASP A 236 7.65 1.61 -7.07
N LEU A 237 8.08 2.55 -7.92
CA LEU A 237 7.25 3.11 -8.98
C LEU A 237 6.89 2.08 -10.05
N TYR A 238 7.79 1.14 -10.37
CA TYR A 238 7.55 0.10 -11.36
C TYR A 238 6.86 -1.14 -10.78
N ASP A 239 7.00 -1.41 -9.49
CA ASP A 239 6.50 -2.63 -8.83
C ASP A 239 5.22 -2.42 -8.01
N CYS A 240 4.85 -1.18 -7.68
CA CYS A 240 3.57 -0.91 -7.01
C CYS A 240 2.39 -1.46 -7.82
N ASP A 241 1.37 -1.94 -7.11
CA ASP A 241 0.20 -2.58 -7.71
C ASP A 241 -0.54 -1.63 -8.65
N LEU A 242 -0.67 -0.35 -8.26
CA LEU A 242 -1.34 0.68 -9.06
C LEU A 242 -0.53 1.98 -9.08
N LEU A 243 -0.25 2.49 -10.28
CA LEU A 243 0.30 3.84 -10.49
C LEU A 243 -0.76 4.75 -11.08
N VAL A 244 -1.04 5.87 -10.43
CA VAL A 244 -1.93 6.93 -10.91
C VAL A 244 -1.09 8.13 -11.37
N ILE A 245 -1.25 8.51 -12.63
CA ILE A 245 -0.65 9.71 -13.23
C ILE A 245 -1.79 10.68 -13.57
N ASP A 246 -2.02 11.65 -12.70
CA ASP A 246 -3.12 12.61 -12.86
C ASP A 246 -2.69 13.84 -13.66
N ASP A 247 -3.61 14.39 -14.45
CA ASP A 247 -3.43 15.62 -15.24
C ASP A 247 -2.21 15.59 -16.19
N LEU A 248 -2.02 14.47 -16.90
CA LEU A 248 -1.03 14.36 -17.97
C LEU A 248 -1.25 15.46 -19.03
N GLY A 249 -0.20 16.24 -19.32
CA GLY A 249 -0.25 17.39 -20.23
C GLY A 249 0.01 18.73 -19.53
N THR A 250 0.04 18.78 -18.20
CA THR A 250 0.35 20.01 -17.45
C THR A 250 1.85 20.27 -17.31
N GLU A 251 2.68 19.24 -17.46
CA GLU A 251 4.13 19.34 -17.32
C GLU A 251 4.79 20.09 -18.50
N GLN A 252 6.08 20.40 -18.37
CA GLN A 252 6.84 20.93 -19.52
C GLN A 252 7.01 19.87 -20.60
N ASN A 253 6.65 20.20 -21.84
CA ASN A 253 6.86 19.32 -22.99
C ASN A 253 8.34 19.32 -23.42
N THR A 254 9.14 18.45 -22.82
CA THR A 254 10.56 18.29 -23.17
C THR A 254 10.82 16.87 -23.71
N PRO A 255 11.76 16.69 -24.65
CA PRO A 255 12.14 15.36 -25.13
C PRO A 255 12.56 14.41 -24.00
N TYR A 256 13.16 14.96 -22.94
CA TYR A 256 13.52 14.21 -21.74
C TYR A 256 12.27 13.64 -21.03
N ASN A 257 11.26 14.47 -20.76
CA ASN A 257 10.02 14.03 -20.11
C ASN A 257 9.27 12.99 -20.96
N VAL A 258 9.18 13.22 -22.27
CA VAL A 258 8.57 12.26 -23.22
C VAL A 258 9.30 10.91 -23.15
N SER A 259 10.63 10.91 -23.18
CA SER A 259 11.45 9.69 -23.05
C SER A 259 11.20 8.97 -21.72
N ARG A 260 11.15 9.71 -20.60
CA ARG A 260 10.89 9.14 -19.27
C ARG A 260 9.49 8.55 -19.13
N LEU A 261 8.48 9.21 -19.69
CA LEU A 261 7.12 8.66 -19.74
C LEU A 261 7.10 7.34 -20.52
N PHE A 262 7.75 7.31 -21.68
CA PHE A 262 7.84 6.10 -22.49
C PHE A 262 8.47 4.94 -21.72
N THR A 263 9.60 5.17 -21.04
CA THR A 263 10.25 4.15 -20.20
C THR A 263 9.32 3.68 -19.09
N CYS A 264 8.67 4.61 -18.38
CA CYS A 264 7.76 4.29 -17.29
C CYS A 264 6.59 3.40 -17.75
N LEU A 265 5.94 3.76 -18.86
CA LEU A 265 4.85 2.96 -19.43
C LEU A 265 5.36 1.58 -19.82
N ASN A 266 6.51 1.50 -20.49
CA ASN A 266 7.02 0.24 -21.00
C ASN A 266 7.43 -0.72 -19.87
N GLU A 267 8.13 -0.25 -18.84
CA GLU A 267 8.52 -1.05 -17.68
C GLU A 267 7.28 -1.64 -16.97
N ARG A 268 6.25 -0.82 -16.72
CA ARG A 268 5.04 -1.29 -16.04
C ARG A 268 4.23 -2.26 -16.90
N LEU A 269 4.15 -2.03 -18.21
CA LEU A 269 3.50 -2.98 -19.13
C LEU A 269 4.23 -4.34 -19.16
N ILE A 270 5.56 -4.33 -19.18
CA ILE A 270 6.37 -5.57 -19.13
C ILE A 270 6.15 -6.32 -17.81
N ARG A 271 6.11 -5.58 -16.69
CA ARG A 271 5.87 -6.14 -15.34
C ARG A 271 4.41 -6.45 -15.05
N ARG A 272 3.50 -6.16 -15.98
CA ARG A 272 2.04 -6.35 -15.85
C ARG A 272 1.47 -5.65 -14.61
N LYS A 273 1.92 -4.41 -14.40
CA LYS A 273 1.49 -3.56 -13.27
C LYS A 273 0.55 -2.47 -13.78
N SER A 274 -0.62 -2.37 -13.15
CA SER A 274 -1.73 -1.57 -13.64
C SER A 274 -1.49 -0.06 -13.50
N MET A 275 -2.03 0.71 -14.43
CA MET A 275 -1.87 2.17 -14.47
C MET A 275 -3.22 2.87 -14.69
N ILE A 276 -3.39 4.00 -14.02
CA ILE A 276 -4.42 4.99 -14.35
C ILE A 276 -3.71 6.24 -14.84
N ILE A 277 -4.15 6.76 -15.98
CA ILE A 277 -3.67 8.05 -16.48
C ILE A 277 -4.89 8.92 -16.72
N SER A 278 -4.84 10.16 -16.22
CA SER A 278 -5.87 11.15 -16.51
C SER A 278 -5.30 12.31 -17.33
N THR A 279 -6.08 12.89 -18.25
CA THR A 279 -5.65 14.04 -19.05
C THR A 279 -6.81 14.93 -19.48
N ASN A 280 -6.55 16.23 -19.60
CA ASN A 280 -7.47 17.18 -20.24
C ASN A 280 -7.25 17.28 -21.76
N LEU A 281 -6.23 16.61 -22.31
CA LEU A 281 -5.95 16.59 -23.74
C LEU A 281 -6.92 15.65 -24.46
N SER A 282 -7.34 16.05 -25.65
CA SER A 282 -7.97 15.16 -26.63
C SER A 282 -6.94 14.16 -27.19
N LEU A 283 -7.43 13.07 -27.80
CA LEU A 283 -6.54 12.06 -28.41
C LEU A 283 -5.61 12.66 -29.50
N PRO A 284 -6.05 13.58 -30.38
CA PRO A 284 -5.15 14.25 -31.31
C PRO A 284 -4.07 15.09 -30.61
N GLU A 285 -4.42 15.87 -29.59
CA GLU A 285 -3.47 16.69 -28.84
C GLU A 285 -2.46 15.81 -28.07
N LEU A 286 -2.92 14.69 -27.52
CA LEU A 286 -2.07 13.70 -26.88
C LEU A 286 -1.05 13.13 -27.88
N LYS A 287 -1.50 12.79 -29.09
CA LYS A 287 -0.64 12.28 -30.16
C LYS A 287 0.40 13.31 -30.59
N GLU A 288 -0.01 14.56 -30.76
CA GLU A 288 0.89 15.66 -31.13
C GLU A 288 1.95 15.91 -30.05
N ARG A 289 1.53 15.90 -28.78
CA ARG A 289 2.42 16.19 -27.65
C ARG A 289 3.40 15.07 -27.34
N TYR A 290 2.94 13.82 -27.30
CA TYR A 290 3.73 12.66 -26.83
C TYR A 290 4.21 11.72 -27.94
N GLN A 291 3.93 12.05 -29.20
CA GLN A 291 4.33 11.31 -30.39
C GLN A 291 3.65 9.94 -30.54
N ASP A 292 3.79 9.34 -31.71
CA ASP A 292 3.11 8.09 -32.09
C ASP A 292 3.38 6.92 -31.14
N ARG A 293 4.59 6.82 -30.60
CA ARG A 293 5.00 5.67 -29.76
C ARG A 293 4.22 5.61 -28.45
N ILE A 294 4.11 6.75 -27.75
CA ILE A 294 3.37 6.82 -26.48
C ILE A 294 1.87 6.71 -26.76
N PHE A 295 1.38 7.41 -27.78
CA PHE A 295 -0.01 7.33 -28.21
C PHE A 295 -0.44 5.88 -28.51
N SER A 296 0.37 5.14 -29.26
CA SER A 296 0.16 3.74 -29.57
C SER A 296 0.13 2.86 -28.32
N ARG A 297 1.06 3.06 -27.36
CA ARG A 297 1.07 2.33 -26.09
C ARG A 297 -0.18 2.58 -25.26
N ILE A 298 -0.62 3.84 -25.16
CA ILE A 298 -1.83 4.18 -24.41
C ILE A 298 -3.06 3.55 -25.08
N THR A 299 -3.26 3.82 -26.37
CA THR A 299 -4.47 3.36 -27.09
C THR A 299 -4.58 1.84 -27.25
N SER A 300 -3.47 1.10 -27.19
CA SER A 300 -3.49 -0.37 -27.31
C SER A 300 -3.55 -1.12 -25.98
N ASN A 301 -3.15 -0.49 -24.85
CA ASN A 301 -3.04 -1.19 -23.56
C ASN A 301 -3.94 -0.60 -22.46
N PHE A 302 -4.68 0.48 -22.76
CA PHE A 302 -5.58 1.13 -21.81
C PHE A 302 -7.02 1.09 -22.32
N GLU A 303 -7.95 0.86 -21.39
CA GLU A 303 -9.35 1.14 -21.62
C GLU A 303 -9.55 2.66 -21.64
N LEU A 304 -10.04 3.18 -22.76
CA LEU A 304 -10.22 4.62 -22.97
C LEU A 304 -11.59 5.06 -22.43
N CYS A 305 -11.60 5.79 -21.33
CA CYS A 305 -12.82 6.32 -20.72
C CYS A 305 -12.92 7.83 -20.96
N LYS A 306 -13.88 8.24 -21.79
CA LYS A 306 -14.12 9.64 -22.11
C LYS A 306 -15.09 10.28 -21.12
N LEU A 307 -14.67 11.35 -20.46
CA LEU A 307 -15.50 12.17 -19.59
C LEU A 307 -15.79 13.52 -20.24
N THR A 308 -17.07 13.77 -20.50
CA THR A 308 -17.60 15.04 -21.01
C THR A 308 -18.56 15.67 -20.02
N GLY A 309 -18.82 16.96 -20.22
CA GLY A 309 -19.77 17.72 -19.42
C GLY A 309 -19.20 19.05 -18.95
N GLN A 310 -20.04 19.78 -18.22
CA GLN A 310 -19.72 21.07 -17.62
C GLN A 310 -18.68 20.94 -16.50
N ASP A 311 -17.93 22.02 -16.22
CA ASP A 311 -17.03 22.04 -15.07
C ASP A 311 -17.84 22.01 -13.76
N ILE A 312 -17.78 20.87 -13.07
CA ILE A 312 -18.54 20.61 -11.84
C ILE A 312 -18.10 21.55 -10.72
N ARG A 313 -16.82 21.97 -10.69
CA ARG A 313 -16.29 22.90 -9.68
C ARG A 313 -16.93 24.27 -9.84
N MET A 314 -17.07 24.73 -11.09
CA MET A 314 -17.80 25.98 -11.38
C MET A 314 -19.28 25.88 -11.03
N TYR A 315 -19.91 24.73 -11.33
CA TYR A 315 -21.32 24.50 -11.01
C TYR A 315 -21.57 24.51 -9.50
N LYS A 316 -20.75 23.80 -8.72
CA LYS A 316 -20.80 23.81 -7.24
C LYS A 316 -20.63 25.24 -6.70
N LYS A 317 -19.65 25.99 -7.19
CA LYS A 317 -19.42 27.39 -6.79
C LYS A 317 -20.67 28.26 -7.02
N ARG A 318 -21.33 28.13 -8.19
CA ARG A 318 -22.58 28.87 -8.50
C ARG A 318 -23.74 28.52 -7.58
N LEU A 319 -23.86 27.25 -7.15
CA LEU A 319 -24.90 26.84 -6.20
C LEU A 319 -24.68 27.43 -4.81
N THR A 320 -23.42 27.54 -4.36
CA THR A 320 -23.09 28.13 -3.06
C THR A 320 -23.43 29.62 -2.99
N TYR A 321 -23.23 30.38 -4.08
CA TYR A 321 -23.59 31.81 -4.14
C TYR A 321 -25.08 32.10 -4.37
N ARG A 322 -25.91 31.06 -4.56
CA ARG A 322 -27.37 31.17 -4.71
C ARG A 322 -28.14 30.91 -3.41
N LYS A 323 -27.44 30.52 -2.33
CA LYS A 323 -27.97 30.40 -0.97
C LYS A 323 -27.66 31.66 -0.19
#